data_AF-A0A6C0HGJ9-F1
#
_entry.id   AF-A0A6C0HGJ9-F1
#
_cell.length_a   1.000
_cell.length_b   1.000
_cell.length_c   1.000
_cell.angle_alpha   90.00
_cell.angle_beta   90.00
_cell.angle_gamma   90.00
#
_symmetry.space_group_name_H-M   'P 1'
#
loop_
_entity.id
_entity.type
_entity.pdbx_description
1 polymer ?
#
loop_
_entity_poly.entity_id
_entity_poly.type
_entity_poly.pdbx_seq_one_letter_code
_entity_poly.pdbx_strand_id
1 'polypeptide(L)'
;MSTNYTCSFTNERVWNFYNTHPEFNLESMNLLLLDLIEKLIPESSNGLTSTFAEQLVENMKQLQSQISGVSDTMTHLKNESLNTITLRFAEFKKEYLDDVKMVLNNNVSDKFAPLLREQNSIMLDKTHLLINDIIPKNNETLTKHMNDAIKSLHSSIVEDTNKFLCSSINPRTLQDFIASLEVKLTQSEQRLENNIKDIKTTNDTIREISTSHQQTSVALNSTVSDMLKKMDNAASKGKISENLVFNILTKLYPSAQQIDYVAGQKETGDIILVRENKPTILIENKNWDKIVSKEEVKKFIHDIETQNCSGLFLSQNTGIANKTNFEIKIHDKNVLLFIHEVNYDAEKIKLGIEIIDHFKATIDYFDCGSDIDTIEKELLDAINKEFQDCCSQKLNLLRTLKDFSDKMRKQVDDIRFPELEKYLSSRYTFSVGTMVCEFCNFIAKNQGSLSAHRRGCTVRKELQAQKTTEATIEVNNIVISTSSPVAEQISISVPKKPSKKSKSTTSDDSTNK
;
A
#
# COMPACT_ATOMS: atom_id res chain seq x y z
N MET A 1 -4.79 -45.24 -17.62
CA MET A 1 -6.14 -44.67 -17.48
C MET A 1 -6.19 -43.44 -18.37
N SER A 2 -7.21 -43.31 -19.21
CA SER A 2 -7.39 -42.09 -20.01
C SER A 2 -8.11 -41.05 -19.16
N THR A 3 -7.44 -39.95 -18.84
CA THR A 3 -8.07 -38.82 -18.15
C THR A 3 -8.90 -38.02 -19.16
N ASN A 4 -10.23 -38.20 -19.11
CA ASN A 4 -11.15 -37.36 -19.85
C ASN A 4 -11.25 -36.00 -19.17
N TYR A 5 -10.63 -34.99 -19.76
CA TYR A 5 -10.80 -33.60 -19.35
C TYR A 5 -12.05 -33.02 -20.03
N THR A 6 -12.76 -32.11 -19.35
CA THR A 6 -13.93 -31.43 -19.90
C THR A 6 -13.93 -29.99 -19.43
N CYS A 7 -13.84 -29.05 -20.37
CA CYS A 7 -13.99 -27.62 -20.10
C CYS A 7 -15.37 -27.16 -20.57
N SER A 8 -16.03 -26.30 -19.78
CA SER A 8 -17.37 -25.80 -20.09
C SER A 8 -17.46 -24.29 -19.87
N PHE A 9 -17.90 -23.57 -20.89
CA PHE A 9 -18.08 -22.12 -20.85
C PHE A 9 -19.55 -21.77 -20.62
N THR A 10 -19.84 -20.97 -19.60
CA THR A 10 -21.20 -20.48 -19.29
C THR A 10 -21.50 -19.12 -19.92
N ASN A 11 -20.53 -18.53 -20.65
CA ASN A 11 -20.67 -17.19 -21.22
C ASN A 11 -21.34 -17.23 -22.61
N GLU A 12 -22.53 -16.64 -22.70
CA GLU A 12 -23.34 -16.57 -23.93
C GLU A 12 -22.59 -16.00 -25.14
N ARG A 13 -21.73 -14.99 -24.95
CA ARG A 13 -20.97 -14.36 -26.05
C ARG A 13 -19.93 -15.32 -26.64
N VAL A 14 -19.31 -16.16 -25.81
CA VAL A 14 -18.35 -17.19 -26.24
C VAL A 14 -19.08 -18.28 -27.03
N TRP A 15 -20.23 -18.74 -26.53
CA TRP A 15 -21.07 -19.74 -27.20
C TRP A 15 -21.58 -19.25 -28.55
N ASN A 16 -22.09 -18.01 -28.62
CA ASN A 16 -22.53 -17.39 -29.86
C ASN A 16 -21.39 -17.28 -30.89
N PHE A 17 -20.20 -16.81 -30.49
CA PHE A 17 -19.06 -16.63 -31.39
C PHE A 17 -18.66 -17.93 -32.12
N TYR A 18 -18.46 -19.01 -31.39
CA TYR A 18 -18.06 -20.30 -31.99
C TYR A 18 -19.19 -20.95 -32.81
N ASN A 19 -20.46 -20.69 -32.49
CA ASN A 19 -21.58 -21.12 -33.33
C ASN A 19 -21.72 -20.31 -34.62
N THR A 20 -21.36 -19.02 -34.61
CA THR A 20 -21.33 -18.18 -35.83
C THR A 20 -20.12 -18.45 -36.72
N HIS A 21 -19.05 -19.06 -36.19
CA HIS A 21 -17.80 -19.33 -36.89
C HIS A 21 -17.32 -20.79 -36.73
N PRO A 22 -17.98 -21.77 -37.39
CA PRO A 22 -17.60 -23.19 -37.32
C PRO A 22 -16.18 -23.51 -37.80
N GLU A 23 -15.57 -22.59 -38.58
CA GLU A 23 -14.18 -22.66 -39.02
C GLU A 23 -13.15 -22.60 -37.87
N PHE A 24 -13.52 -22.03 -36.71
CA PHE A 24 -12.64 -21.93 -35.55
C PHE A 24 -12.92 -23.04 -34.54
N ASN A 25 -12.13 -24.12 -34.60
CA ASN A 25 -12.19 -25.17 -33.59
C ASN A 25 -11.81 -24.62 -32.20
N LEU A 26 -12.74 -24.71 -31.24
CA LEU A 26 -12.60 -24.14 -29.90
C LEU A 26 -11.38 -24.66 -29.14
N GLU A 27 -11.02 -25.94 -29.27
CA GLU A 27 -9.86 -26.51 -28.60
C GLU A 27 -8.55 -26.02 -29.25
N SER A 28 -8.49 -26.00 -30.57
CA SER A 28 -7.34 -25.47 -31.33
C SER A 28 -7.10 -23.98 -31.09
N MET A 29 -8.16 -23.18 -30.94
CA MET A 29 -8.04 -21.75 -30.62
C MET A 29 -7.63 -21.50 -29.17
N ASN A 30 -8.12 -22.29 -28.21
CA ASN A 30 -7.64 -22.19 -26.83
C ASN A 30 -6.20 -22.70 -26.69
N LEU A 31 -5.80 -23.74 -27.43
CA LEU A 31 -4.40 -24.18 -27.49
C LEU A 31 -3.51 -23.10 -28.10
N LEU A 32 -3.90 -22.46 -29.22
CA LEU A 32 -3.16 -21.33 -29.79
C LEU A 32 -3.05 -20.14 -28.82
N LEU A 33 -4.10 -19.89 -28.03
CA LEU A 33 -4.13 -18.84 -27.02
C LEU A 33 -3.24 -19.19 -25.80
N LEU A 34 -3.18 -20.46 -25.39
CA LEU A 34 -2.24 -20.95 -24.37
C LEU A 34 -0.79 -20.84 -24.87
N ASP A 35 -0.52 -21.31 -26.09
CA ASP A 35 0.77 -21.17 -26.80
C ASP A 35 1.24 -19.71 -26.91
N LEU A 36 0.29 -18.77 -26.97
CA LEU A 36 0.55 -17.32 -26.98
C LEU A 36 0.78 -16.79 -25.56
N ILE A 37 -0.06 -17.18 -24.59
CA ILE A 37 0.04 -16.77 -23.18
C ILE A 37 1.34 -17.28 -22.55
N GLU A 38 1.75 -18.53 -22.77
CA GLU A 38 3.00 -19.10 -22.26
C GLU A 38 4.24 -18.41 -22.88
N LYS A 39 4.15 -17.95 -24.13
CA LYS A 39 5.22 -17.16 -24.77
C LYS A 39 5.21 -15.67 -24.38
N LEU A 40 4.10 -15.18 -23.84
CA LEU A 40 3.97 -13.81 -23.32
C LEU A 40 4.22 -13.73 -21.80
N ILE A 41 4.00 -14.80 -21.04
CA ILE A 41 4.09 -14.83 -19.57
C ILE A 41 5.07 -15.94 -19.15
N PRO A 42 6.36 -15.60 -18.94
CA PRO A 42 7.28 -16.47 -18.23
C PRO A 42 6.77 -16.74 -16.80
N GLU A 43 7.01 -17.95 -16.28
CA GLU A 43 6.44 -18.44 -14.99
C GLU A 43 6.82 -17.62 -13.72
N SER A 44 7.58 -16.53 -13.84
CA SER A 44 8.12 -15.75 -12.73
C SER A 44 7.40 -14.42 -12.43
N SER A 45 6.48 -13.96 -13.28
CA SER A 45 5.82 -12.65 -13.11
C SER A 45 4.45 -12.72 -12.41
N ASN A 46 4.48 -12.80 -11.07
CA ASN A 46 3.30 -12.49 -10.24
C ASN A 46 3.00 -10.99 -10.29
N GLY A 47 2.28 -10.56 -11.33
CA GLY A 47 1.83 -9.18 -11.54
C GLY A 47 2.38 -8.53 -12.81
N LEU A 48 1.61 -7.59 -13.36
CA LEU A 48 2.00 -6.76 -14.49
C LEU A 48 3.09 -5.75 -14.06
N THR A 49 4.36 -6.14 -14.16
CA THR A 49 5.49 -5.22 -13.94
C THR A 49 5.55 -4.20 -15.09
N SER A 50 6.05 -2.98 -14.82
CA SER A 50 6.21 -1.98 -15.89
C SER A 50 7.13 -2.50 -17.00
N THR A 51 8.18 -3.24 -16.63
CA THR A 51 9.12 -3.90 -17.53
C THR A 51 8.46 -4.86 -18.53
N PHE A 52 7.38 -5.56 -18.17
CA PHE A 52 6.66 -6.40 -19.13
C PHE A 52 5.90 -5.55 -20.15
N ALA A 53 5.23 -4.49 -19.70
CA ALA A 53 4.50 -3.60 -20.58
C ALA A 53 5.45 -2.76 -21.48
N GLU A 54 6.62 -2.39 -20.96
CA GLU A 54 7.71 -1.76 -21.71
C GLU A 54 8.26 -2.71 -22.79
N GLN A 55 8.51 -3.99 -22.46
CA GLN A 55 8.91 -5.02 -23.43
C GLN A 55 7.85 -5.24 -24.53
N LEU A 56 6.57 -5.27 -24.16
CA LEU A 56 5.46 -5.45 -25.11
C LEU A 56 5.36 -4.25 -26.06
N VAL A 57 5.49 -3.02 -25.54
CA VAL A 57 5.57 -1.79 -26.36
C VAL A 57 6.80 -1.80 -27.29
N GLU A 58 7.96 -2.28 -26.84
CA GLU A 58 9.16 -2.36 -27.68
C GLU A 58 9.03 -3.42 -28.79
N ASN A 59 8.50 -4.60 -28.47
CA ASN A 59 8.17 -5.63 -29.46
C ASN A 59 7.17 -5.12 -30.52
N MET A 60 6.17 -4.33 -30.11
CA MET A 60 5.24 -3.68 -31.04
C MET A 60 5.93 -2.66 -31.96
N LYS A 61 6.88 -1.86 -31.46
CA LYS A 61 7.71 -0.98 -32.33
C LYS A 61 8.54 -1.79 -33.33
N GLN A 62 9.13 -2.91 -32.90
CA GLN A 62 9.98 -3.73 -33.76
C GLN A 62 9.17 -4.37 -34.90
N LEU A 63 7.99 -4.92 -34.59
CA LEU A 63 7.04 -5.43 -35.60
C LEU A 63 6.58 -4.32 -36.55
N GLN A 64 6.26 -3.13 -36.03
CA GLN A 64 5.87 -1.98 -36.83
C GLN A 64 6.98 -1.52 -37.79
N SER A 65 8.24 -1.55 -37.36
CA SER A 65 9.41 -1.24 -38.19
C SER A 65 9.61 -2.28 -39.31
N GLN A 66 9.48 -3.57 -38.99
CA GLN A 66 9.57 -4.65 -39.98
C GLN A 66 8.46 -4.56 -41.03
N ILE A 67 7.22 -4.28 -40.61
CA ILE A 67 6.07 -4.10 -41.53
C ILE A 67 6.30 -2.91 -42.48
N SER A 68 6.86 -1.79 -42.00
CA SER A 68 7.24 -0.66 -42.87
C SER A 68 8.25 -1.10 -43.93
N GLY A 69 9.37 -1.69 -43.53
CA GLY A 69 10.43 -2.11 -44.46
C GLY A 69 9.96 -3.11 -45.53
N VAL A 70 9.04 -4.01 -45.19
CA VAL A 70 8.38 -4.93 -46.14
C VAL A 70 7.43 -4.17 -47.07
N SER A 71 6.65 -3.22 -46.55
CA SER A 71 5.74 -2.40 -47.38
C SER A 71 6.50 -1.54 -48.40
N ASP A 72 7.58 -0.90 -48.00
CA ASP A 72 8.39 -0.03 -48.85
C ASP A 72 9.12 -0.82 -49.95
N THR A 73 9.76 -1.95 -49.60
CA THR A 73 10.43 -2.82 -50.57
C THR A 73 9.46 -3.48 -51.56
N MET A 74 8.29 -3.94 -51.08
CA MET A 74 7.22 -4.46 -51.94
C MET A 74 6.66 -3.40 -52.89
N THR A 75 6.56 -2.15 -52.46
CA THR A 75 6.10 -1.02 -53.29
C THR A 75 7.12 -0.65 -54.36
N HIS A 76 8.42 -0.65 -54.04
CA HIS A 76 9.49 -0.41 -55.01
C HIS A 76 9.52 -1.50 -56.09
N LEU A 77 9.60 -2.77 -55.67
CA LEU A 77 9.73 -3.92 -56.57
C LEU A 77 8.56 -4.00 -57.56
N LYS A 78 7.31 -3.79 -57.09
CA LYS A 78 6.14 -3.74 -57.97
C LYS A 78 6.22 -2.61 -59.00
N ASN A 79 6.57 -1.39 -58.59
CA ASN A 79 6.61 -0.24 -59.49
C ASN A 79 7.69 -0.38 -60.57
N GLU A 80 8.84 -0.97 -60.21
CA GLU A 80 9.92 -1.30 -61.13
C GLU A 80 9.48 -2.35 -62.17
N SER A 81 8.97 -3.51 -61.73
CA SER A 81 8.40 -4.55 -62.61
C SER A 81 7.36 -4.00 -63.58
N LEU A 82 6.41 -3.19 -63.09
CA LEU A 82 5.33 -2.64 -63.92
C LEU A 82 5.85 -1.69 -65.01
N ASN A 83 6.86 -0.86 -64.70
CA ASN A 83 7.47 0.03 -65.70
C ASN A 83 8.27 -0.77 -66.74
N THR A 84 8.97 -1.83 -66.33
CA THR A 84 9.70 -2.73 -67.24
C THR A 84 8.75 -3.43 -68.22
N ILE A 85 7.58 -3.87 -67.77
CA ILE A 85 6.55 -4.50 -68.63
C ILE A 85 6.11 -3.55 -69.75
N THR A 86 5.78 -2.29 -69.44
CA THR A 86 5.37 -1.31 -70.47
C THR A 86 6.46 -1.09 -71.51
N LEU A 87 7.71 -0.90 -71.07
CA LEU A 87 8.84 -0.68 -71.98
C LEU A 87 9.07 -1.88 -72.89
N ARG A 88 9.11 -3.10 -72.33
CA ARG A 88 9.29 -4.34 -73.12
C ARG A 88 8.15 -4.59 -74.09
N PHE A 89 6.90 -4.26 -73.74
CA PHE A 89 5.77 -4.40 -74.67
C PHE A 89 5.85 -3.41 -75.84
N ALA A 90 6.28 -2.17 -75.59
CA ALA A 90 6.47 -1.17 -76.64
C ALA A 90 7.64 -1.51 -77.59
N GLU A 91 8.76 -2.00 -77.05
CA GLU A 91 9.87 -2.55 -77.84
C GLU A 91 9.39 -3.73 -78.70
N PHE A 92 8.69 -4.69 -78.08
CA PHE A 92 8.24 -5.90 -78.74
C PHE A 92 7.19 -5.64 -79.84
N LYS A 93 6.23 -4.72 -79.59
CA LYS A 93 5.28 -4.21 -80.60
C LYS A 93 6.00 -3.72 -81.85
N LYS A 94 7.12 -3.01 -81.67
CA LYS A 94 7.90 -2.46 -82.79
C LYS A 94 8.61 -3.57 -83.56
N GLU A 95 9.30 -4.49 -82.88
CA GLU A 95 9.93 -5.66 -83.52
C GLU A 95 8.93 -6.40 -84.43
N TYR A 96 7.79 -6.80 -83.88
CA TYR A 96 6.77 -7.55 -84.61
C TYR A 96 6.20 -6.78 -85.81
N LEU A 97 5.95 -5.46 -85.69
CA LEU A 97 5.46 -4.66 -86.81
C LEU A 97 6.51 -4.52 -87.92
N ASP A 98 7.79 -4.41 -87.59
CA ASP A 98 8.87 -4.31 -88.59
C ASP A 98 9.16 -5.68 -89.24
N ASP A 99 9.07 -6.79 -88.49
CA ASP A 99 9.12 -8.16 -89.03
C ASP A 99 7.93 -8.46 -89.98
N VAL A 100 6.71 -8.06 -89.62
CA VAL A 100 5.53 -8.22 -90.50
C VAL A 100 5.69 -7.41 -91.78
N LYS A 101 6.19 -6.16 -91.71
CA LYS A 101 6.52 -5.36 -92.92
C LYS A 101 7.57 -6.06 -93.77
N MET A 102 8.60 -6.66 -93.16
CA MET A 102 9.64 -7.41 -93.89
C MET A 102 9.07 -8.67 -94.56
N VAL A 103 8.23 -9.45 -93.87
CA VAL A 103 7.54 -10.61 -94.45
C VAL A 103 6.71 -10.19 -95.66
N LEU A 104 5.90 -9.14 -95.53
CA LEU A 104 4.98 -8.68 -96.57
C LEU A 104 5.66 -8.01 -97.78
N ASN A 105 6.84 -7.41 -97.60
CA ASN A 105 7.63 -6.82 -98.70
C ASN A 105 8.39 -7.87 -99.54
N ASN A 106 8.46 -9.13 -99.10
CA ASN A 106 9.04 -10.21 -99.90
C ASN A 106 8.00 -10.77 -100.87
N ASN A 107 8.25 -10.66 -102.19
CA ASN A 107 7.28 -10.94 -103.26
C ASN A 107 6.90 -12.42 -103.49
N VAL A 108 6.77 -13.24 -102.44
CA VAL A 108 6.43 -14.67 -102.52
C VAL A 108 5.07 -14.93 -101.84
N SER A 109 3.99 -14.64 -102.57
CA SER A 109 2.61 -14.66 -102.09
C SER A 109 2.24 -15.93 -101.31
N ASP A 110 2.63 -17.10 -101.83
CA ASP A 110 2.29 -18.41 -101.25
C ASP A 110 2.97 -18.68 -99.90
N LYS A 111 3.96 -17.87 -99.51
CA LYS A 111 4.68 -17.98 -98.23
C LYS A 111 4.20 -17.00 -97.15
N PHE A 112 3.33 -16.05 -97.47
CA PHE A 112 2.79 -15.14 -96.45
C PHE A 112 2.00 -15.89 -95.35
N ALA A 113 1.19 -16.88 -95.73
CA ALA A 113 0.36 -17.64 -94.80
C ALA A 113 1.15 -18.37 -93.69
N PRO A 114 2.20 -19.17 -93.98
CA PRO A 114 3.02 -19.78 -92.93
C PRO A 114 3.84 -18.74 -92.15
N LEU A 115 4.49 -17.78 -92.82
CA LEU A 115 5.37 -16.82 -92.15
C LEU A 115 4.63 -15.88 -91.19
N LEU A 116 3.43 -15.41 -91.55
CA LEU A 116 2.60 -14.61 -90.64
C LEU A 116 2.11 -15.44 -89.44
N ARG A 117 1.80 -16.73 -89.63
CA ARG A 117 1.41 -17.63 -88.52
C ARG A 117 2.59 -17.94 -87.59
N GLU A 118 3.79 -18.11 -88.14
CA GLU A 118 5.02 -18.28 -87.37
C GLU A 118 5.33 -17.05 -86.53
N GLN A 119 5.32 -15.86 -87.13
CA GLN A 119 5.52 -14.59 -86.39
C GLN A 119 4.42 -14.34 -85.36
N ASN A 120 3.16 -14.68 -85.66
CA ASN A 120 2.08 -14.63 -84.68
C ASN A 120 2.31 -15.59 -83.50
N SER A 121 2.96 -16.75 -83.68
CA SER A 121 3.30 -17.65 -82.57
C SER A 121 4.45 -17.08 -81.72
N ILE A 122 5.56 -16.70 -82.38
CA ILE A 122 6.74 -16.09 -81.73
C ILE A 122 6.34 -14.87 -80.88
N MET A 123 5.37 -14.10 -81.37
CA MET A 123 4.77 -12.96 -80.68
C MET A 123 4.14 -13.36 -79.33
N LEU A 124 3.36 -14.43 -79.29
CA LEU A 124 2.70 -14.91 -78.08
C LEU A 124 3.71 -15.46 -77.08
N ASP A 125 4.65 -16.28 -77.55
CA ASP A 125 5.64 -16.94 -76.72
C ASP A 125 6.54 -15.91 -76.03
N LYS A 126 7.04 -14.91 -76.78
CA LYS A 126 7.76 -13.74 -76.22
C LYS A 126 6.91 -13.00 -75.17
N THR A 127 5.65 -12.70 -75.48
CA THR A 127 4.80 -11.90 -74.58
C THR A 127 4.39 -12.67 -73.32
N HIS A 128 4.18 -13.99 -73.40
CA HIS A 128 3.83 -14.83 -72.26
C HIS A 128 5.03 -15.05 -71.32
N LEU A 129 6.24 -15.20 -71.85
CA LEU A 129 7.47 -15.22 -71.05
C LEU A 129 7.67 -13.89 -70.30
N LEU A 130 7.53 -12.74 -70.98
CA LEU A 130 7.60 -11.41 -70.35
C LEU A 130 6.61 -11.23 -69.20
N ILE A 131 5.43 -11.86 -69.26
CA ILE A 131 4.48 -11.89 -68.14
C ILE A 131 4.99 -12.75 -66.99
N ASN A 132 5.38 -14.00 -67.27
CA ASN A 132 5.67 -14.99 -66.23
C ASN A 132 6.97 -14.70 -65.47
N ASP A 133 7.92 -14.01 -66.10
CA ASP A 133 9.23 -13.68 -65.53
C ASP A 133 9.24 -12.33 -64.78
N ILE A 134 8.38 -11.37 -65.15
CA ILE A 134 8.40 -10.00 -64.59
C ILE A 134 7.29 -9.73 -63.56
N ILE A 135 6.14 -10.44 -63.64
CA ILE A 135 5.05 -10.26 -62.67
C ILE A 135 5.30 -11.09 -61.39
N PRO A 136 5.25 -10.47 -60.19
CA PRO A 136 5.26 -11.21 -58.94
C PRO A 136 4.09 -12.20 -58.82
N LYS A 137 4.40 -13.49 -58.64
CA LYS A 137 3.43 -14.61 -58.57
C LYS A 137 2.39 -14.50 -57.44
N ASN A 138 2.49 -13.48 -56.58
CA ASN A 138 1.55 -13.21 -55.48
C ASN A 138 0.37 -12.29 -55.86
N ASN A 139 0.25 -11.86 -57.12
CA ASN A 139 -0.91 -11.11 -57.62
C ASN A 139 -1.63 -11.87 -58.74
N GLU A 140 -2.42 -12.87 -58.36
CA GLU A 140 -3.21 -13.70 -59.29
C GLU A 140 -4.15 -12.87 -60.17
N THR A 141 -4.77 -11.83 -59.61
CA THR A 141 -5.70 -10.92 -60.30
C THR A 141 -5.01 -10.19 -61.46
N LEU A 142 -3.84 -9.61 -61.24
CA LEU A 142 -3.01 -9.00 -62.28
C LEU A 142 -2.62 -10.01 -63.36
N THR A 143 -2.04 -11.15 -62.94
CA THR A 143 -1.61 -12.21 -63.84
C THR A 143 -2.76 -12.70 -64.73
N LYS A 144 -3.97 -12.82 -64.18
CA LYS A 144 -5.18 -13.17 -64.92
C LYS A 144 -5.57 -12.09 -65.94
N HIS A 145 -5.73 -10.84 -65.52
CA HIS A 145 -6.14 -9.74 -66.42
C HIS A 145 -5.17 -9.53 -67.59
N MET A 146 -3.86 -9.65 -67.37
CA MET A 146 -2.88 -9.52 -68.46
C MET A 146 -2.88 -10.73 -69.40
N ASN A 147 -3.02 -11.96 -68.88
CA ASN A 147 -3.19 -13.14 -69.73
C ASN A 147 -4.46 -13.06 -70.58
N ASP A 148 -5.57 -12.57 -70.03
CA ASP A 148 -6.83 -12.44 -70.77
C ASP A 148 -6.77 -11.30 -71.82
N ALA A 149 -6.02 -10.22 -71.55
CA ALA A 149 -5.72 -9.19 -72.54
C ALA A 149 -4.92 -9.75 -73.74
N ILE A 150 -3.90 -10.57 -73.50
CA ILE A 150 -3.12 -11.22 -74.58
C ILE A 150 -3.97 -12.22 -75.37
N LYS A 151 -4.80 -13.04 -74.71
CA LYS A 151 -5.72 -13.96 -75.42
C LYS A 151 -6.70 -13.21 -76.33
N SER A 152 -7.17 -12.04 -75.89
CA SER A 152 -7.99 -11.14 -76.72
C SER A 152 -7.22 -10.59 -77.92
N LEU A 153 -5.99 -10.10 -77.71
CA LEU A 153 -5.11 -9.62 -78.79
C LEU A 153 -4.80 -10.72 -79.81
N HIS A 154 -4.37 -11.90 -79.34
CA HIS A 154 -4.10 -13.08 -80.16
C HIS A 154 -5.26 -13.42 -81.08
N SER A 155 -6.45 -13.57 -80.50
CA SER A 155 -7.65 -13.97 -81.23
C SER A 155 -7.97 -12.98 -82.35
N SER A 156 -7.83 -11.68 -82.07
CA SER A 156 -8.06 -10.64 -83.08
C SER A 156 -6.97 -10.55 -84.15
N ILE A 157 -5.70 -10.84 -83.83
CA ILE A 157 -4.61 -10.87 -84.82
C ILE A 157 -4.79 -12.08 -85.74
N VAL A 158 -5.17 -13.24 -85.20
CA VAL A 158 -5.48 -14.45 -85.99
C VAL A 158 -6.70 -14.25 -86.88
N GLU A 159 -7.74 -13.56 -86.40
CA GLU A 159 -8.92 -13.21 -87.20
C GLU A 159 -8.53 -12.29 -88.38
N ASP A 160 -7.86 -11.16 -88.12
CA ASP A 160 -7.42 -10.23 -89.18
C ASP A 160 -6.42 -10.91 -90.14
N THR A 161 -5.52 -11.77 -89.65
CA THR A 161 -4.58 -12.54 -90.50
C THR A 161 -5.32 -13.48 -91.45
N ASN A 162 -6.26 -14.29 -90.95
CA ASN A 162 -7.04 -15.19 -91.82
C ASN A 162 -7.93 -14.41 -92.80
N LYS A 163 -8.49 -13.27 -92.37
CA LYS A 163 -9.29 -12.37 -93.23
C LYS A 163 -8.45 -11.75 -94.35
N PHE A 164 -7.22 -11.33 -94.06
CA PHE A 164 -6.26 -10.85 -95.06
C PHE A 164 -5.89 -11.97 -96.06
N LEU A 165 -5.58 -13.17 -95.59
CA LEU A 165 -5.22 -14.32 -96.43
C LEU A 165 -6.36 -14.81 -97.33
N CYS A 166 -7.62 -14.54 -96.97
CA CYS A 166 -8.80 -14.78 -97.81
C CYS A 166 -9.13 -13.64 -98.80
N SER A 167 -8.31 -12.58 -98.86
CA SER A 167 -8.51 -11.42 -99.74
C SER A 167 -7.55 -11.40 -100.94
N SER A 168 -7.89 -10.64 -101.99
CA SER A 168 -7.04 -10.51 -103.18
C SER A 168 -5.83 -9.62 -102.91
N ILE A 169 -4.70 -10.24 -102.56
CA ILE A 169 -3.48 -9.57 -102.10
C ILE A 169 -2.98 -8.53 -103.13
N ASN A 170 -3.01 -7.27 -102.71
CA ASN A 170 -2.54 -6.11 -103.45
C ASN A 170 -1.99 -5.03 -102.48
N PRO A 171 -1.25 -4.01 -102.97
CA PRO A 171 -0.61 -3.00 -102.12
C PRO A 171 -1.54 -2.28 -101.14
N ARG A 172 -2.81 -2.07 -101.53
CA ARG A 172 -3.80 -1.43 -100.65
C ARG A 172 -4.23 -2.36 -99.52
N THR A 173 -4.59 -3.61 -99.82
CA THR A 173 -4.94 -4.61 -98.78
C THR A 173 -3.78 -4.91 -97.83
N LEU A 174 -2.52 -4.81 -98.30
CA LEU A 174 -1.33 -4.93 -97.47
C LEU A 174 -1.24 -3.76 -96.48
N GLN A 175 -1.43 -2.53 -96.96
CA GLN A 175 -1.41 -1.32 -96.13
C GLN A 175 -2.58 -1.28 -95.14
N ASP A 176 -3.79 -1.68 -95.57
CA ASP A 176 -4.99 -1.78 -94.73
C ASP A 176 -4.80 -2.84 -93.60
N PHE A 177 -4.14 -3.97 -93.90
CA PHE A 177 -3.83 -5.01 -92.91
C PHE A 177 -2.79 -4.55 -91.87
N ILE A 178 -1.68 -3.93 -92.32
CA ILE A 178 -0.67 -3.36 -91.42
C ILE A 178 -1.29 -2.30 -90.50
N ALA A 179 -2.15 -1.43 -91.04
CA ALA A 179 -2.87 -0.42 -90.25
C ALA A 179 -3.82 -1.06 -89.22
N SER A 180 -4.51 -2.16 -89.56
CA SER A 180 -5.33 -2.90 -88.58
C SER A 180 -4.46 -3.44 -87.44
N LEU A 181 -3.37 -4.14 -87.75
CA LEU A 181 -2.45 -4.68 -86.73
C LEU A 181 -1.87 -3.58 -85.83
N GLU A 182 -1.45 -2.46 -86.39
CA GLU A 182 -0.91 -1.32 -85.62
C GLU A 182 -1.96 -0.73 -84.66
N VAL A 183 -3.21 -0.58 -85.10
CA VAL A 183 -4.33 -0.18 -84.23
C VAL A 183 -4.60 -1.20 -83.13
N LYS A 184 -4.64 -2.51 -83.44
CA LYS A 184 -4.90 -3.57 -82.46
C LYS A 184 -3.81 -3.67 -81.40
N LEU A 185 -2.54 -3.58 -81.79
CA LEU A 185 -1.39 -3.58 -80.89
C LEU A 185 -1.40 -2.34 -79.97
N THR A 186 -1.69 -1.16 -80.54
CA THR A 186 -1.80 0.10 -79.77
C THR A 186 -2.98 0.05 -78.77
N GLN A 187 -4.11 -0.56 -79.15
CA GLN A 187 -5.23 -0.80 -78.23
C GLN A 187 -4.86 -1.76 -77.09
N SER A 188 -4.01 -2.76 -77.33
CA SER A 188 -3.54 -3.66 -76.26
C SER A 188 -2.52 -2.99 -75.35
N GLU A 189 -1.60 -2.22 -75.91
CA GLU A 189 -0.62 -1.40 -75.17
C GLU A 189 -1.33 -0.45 -74.20
N GLN A 190 -2.35 0.29 -74.68
CA GLN A 190 -3.16 1.19 -73.86
C GLN A 190 -3.99 0.45 -72.79
N ARG A 191 -4.46 -0.77 -73.06
CA ARG A 191 -5.12 -1.63 -72.05
C ARG A 191 -4.15 -2.05 -70.94
N LEU A 192 -2.92 -2.42 -71.30
CA LEU A 192 -1.88 -2.76 -70.33
C LEU A 192 -1.50 -1.53 -69.48
N GLU A 193 -1.32 -0.36 -70.09
CA GLU A 193 -1.02 0.89 -69.38
C GLU A 193 -2.13 1.28 -68.38
N ASN A 194 -3.40 1.17 -68.77
CA ASN A 194 -4.53 1.42 -67.86
C ASN A 194 -4.56 0.44 -66.69
N ASN A 195 -4.43 -0.87 -66.94
CA ASN A 195 -4.37 -1.88 -65.88
C ASN A 195 -3.21 -1.61 -64.89
N ILE A 196 -2.04 -1.20 -65.41
CA ILE A 196 -0.87 -0.82 -64.61
C ILE A 196 -1.15 0.42 -63.76
N LYS A 197 -1.89 1.40 -64.29
CA LYS A 197 -2.27 2.63 -63.59
C LYS A 197 -3.23 2.37 -62.42
N ASP A 198 -4.26 1.57 -62.63
CA ASP A 198 -5.24 1.21 -61.58
C ASP A 198 -4.56 0.49 -60.41
N ILE A 199 -3.54 -0.34 -60.71
CA ILE A 199 -2.72 -1.03 -59.71
C ILE A 199 -1.80 -0.07 -58.96
N LYS A 200 -1.24 0.95 -59.61
CA LYS A 200 -0.48 2.01 -58.92
C LYS A 200 -1.37 2.75 -57.93
N THR A 201 -2.54 3.21 -58.36
CA THR A 201 -3.54 3.85 -57.47
C THR A 201 -3.98 2.93 -56.32
N THR A 202 -4.11 1.63 -56.55
CA THR A 202 -4.43 0.64 -55.49
C THR A 202 -3.27 0.47 -54.50
N ASN A 203 -2.00 0.49 -54.94
CA ASN A 203 -0.87 0.45 -54.02
C ASN A 203 -0.74 1.77 -53.23
N ASP A 204 -1.05 2.92 -53.84
CA ASP A 204 -1.01 4.23 -53.17
C ASP A 204 -2.02 4.30 -52.01
N THR A 205 -3.27 3.84 -52.20
CA THR A 205 -4.26 3.79 -51.10
C THR A 205 -3.87 2.80 -50.00
N ILE A 206 -3.25 1.67 -50.34
CA ILE A 206 -2.68 0.74 -49.35
C ILE A 206 -1.57 1.44 -48.54
N ARG A 207 -0.73 2.27 -49.17
CA ARG A 207 0.33 3.04 -48.48
C ARG A 207 -0.23 4.12 -47.57
N GLU A 208 -1.30 4.81 -47.97
CA GLU A 208 -2.03 5.77 -47.12
C GLU A 208 -2.68 5.07 -45.91
N ILE A 209 -3.33 3.92 -46.10
CA ILE A 209 -3.89 3.11 -45.00
C ILE A 209 -2.77 2.66 -44.04
N SER A 210 -1.64 2.19 -44.58
CA SER A 210 -0.50 1.72 -43.78
C SER A 210 0.13 2.85 -42.95
N THR A 211 0.31 4.05 -43.53
CA THR A 211 0.87 5.21 -42.81
C THR A 211 -0.13 5.83 -41.83
N SER A 212 -1.42 5.83 -42.14
CA SER A 212 -2.47 6.22 -41.18
C SER A 212 -2.51 5.28 -39.97
N HIS A 213 -2.49 3.96 -40.21
CA HIS A 213 -2.40 2.95 -39.16
C HIS A 213 -1.11 3.09 -38.33
N GLN A 214 0.02 3.43 -38.97
CA GLN A 214 1.28 3.70 -38.28
C GLN A 214 1.14 4.87 -37.28
N GLN A 215 0.55 5.99 -37.69
CA GLN A 215 0.30 7.15 -36.84
C GLN A 215 -0.62 6.80 -35.66
N THR A 216 -1.72 6.07 -35.90
CA THR A 216 -2.62 5.60 -34.85
C THR A 216 -1.91 4.73 -33.83
N SER A 217 -1.12 3.74 -34.29
CA SER A 217 -0.40 2.83 -33.41
C SER A 217 0.72 3.51 -32.60
N VAL A 218 1.38 4.54 -33.14
CA VAL A 218 2.33 5.37 -32.38
C VAL A 218 1.61 6.18 -31.28
N ALA A 219 0.45 6.77 -31.58
CA ALA A 219 -0.35 7.51 -30.60
C ALA A 219 -0.88 6.60 -29.46
N LEU A 220 -1.31 5.38 -29.79
CA LEU A 220 -1.71 4.36 -28.82
C LEU A 220 -0.52 3.94 -27.94
N ASN A 221 0.64 3.65 -28.52
CA ASN A 221 1.86 3.30 -27.77
C ASN A 221 2.29 4.43 -26.81
N SER A 222 2.18 5.70 -27.21
CA SER A 222 2.43 6.83 -26.30
C SER A 222 1.41 6.88 -25.16
N THR A 223 0.13 6.70 -25.46
CA THR A 223 -0.96 6.73 -24.46
C THR A 223 -0.81 5.61 -23.42
N VAL A 224 -0.47 4.39 -23.86
CA VAL A 224 -0.15 3.26 -22.98
C VAL A 224 1.09 3.57 -22.12
N SER A 225 2.15 4.09 -22.73
CA SER A 225 3.38 4.49 -22.02
C SER A 225 3.10 5.52 -20.91
N ASP A 226 2.25 6.51 -21.18
CA ASP A 226 1.90 7.56 -20.21
C ASP A 226 0.88 7.09 -19.16
N MET A 227 0.07 6.06 -19.45
CA MET A 227 -0.75 5.38 -18.45
C MET A 227 0.11 4.58 -17.48
N LEU A 228 1.10 3.82 -17.98
CA LEU A 228 2.06 3.07 -17.17
C LEU A 228 2.85 3.98 -16.21
N LYS A 229 3.39 5.09 -16.72
CA LYS A 229 4.06 6.12 -15.89
C LYS A 229 3.15 6.67 -14.78
N LYS A 230 1.86 6.88 -15.07
CA LYS A 230 0.88 7.34 -14.07
C LYS A 230 0.58 6.29 -13.01
N MET A 231 0.63 5.00 -13.35
CA MET A 231 0.48 3.89 -12.39
C MET A 231 1.72 3.72 -11.50
N ASP A 232 2.92 4.03 -12.00
CA ASP A 232 4.16 3.85 -11.24
C ASP A 232 4.38 4.90 -10.11
N ASN A 233 3.70 6.05 -10.20
CA ASN A 233 3.72 7.10 -9.17
C ASN A 233 3.28 6.58 -7.79
N ALA A 234 4.05 6.90 -6.75
CA ALA A 234 3.78 6.46 -5.36
C ALA A 234 2.38 6.84 -4.84
N ALA A 235 1.87 8.02 -5.18
CA ALA A 235 0.51 8.44 -4.81
C ALA A 235 -0.59 7.59 -5.49
N SER A 236 -0.36 7.13 -6.73
CA SER A 236 -1.25 6.20 -7.43
C SER A 236 -1.19 4.80 -6.79
N LYS A 237 0.01 4.33 -6.41
CA LYS A 237 0.23 3.06 -5.72
C LYS A 237 -0.44 3.01 -4.33
N GLY A 238 -0.45 4.13 -3.61
CA GLY A 238 -1.24 4.30 -2.38
C GLY A 238 -2.74 4.14 -2.67
N LYS A 239 -3.30 4.98 -3.54
CA LYS A 239 -4.73 4.98 -3.84
C LYS A 239 -5.26 3.63 -4.38
N ILE A 240 -4.46 2.92 -5.17
CA ILE A 240 -4.79 1.57 -5.65
C ILE A 240 -4.77 0.56 -4.49
N SER A 241 -3.79 0.66 -3.58
CA SER A 241 -3.70 -0.19 -2.39
C SER A 241 -4.89 -0.01 -1.45
N GLU A 242 -5.22 1.24 -1.13
CA GLU A 242 -6.37 1.58 -0.28
C GLU A 242 -7.68 1.06 -0.90
N ASN A 243 -7.86 1.24 -2.22
CA ASN A 243 -9.03 0.74 -2.94
C ASN A 243 -9.10 -0.80 -2.96
N LEU A 244 -7.96 -1.50 -3.01
CA LEU A 244 -7.93 -2.96 -2.90
C LEU A 244 -8.38 -3.43 -1.50
N VAL A 245 -7.91 -2.79 -0.42
CA VAL A 245 -8.38 -3.07 0.95
C VAL A 245 -9.88 -2.74 1.10
N PHE A 246 -10.35 -1.61 0.56
CA PHE A 246 -11.77 -1.24 0.55
C PHE A 246 -12.62 -2.33 -0.12
N ASN A 247 -12.25 -2.77 -1.32
CA ASN A 247 -12.95 -3.83 -2.05
C ASN A 247 -12.93 -5.20 -1.32
N ILE A 248 -11.91 -5.48 -0.51
CA ILE A 248 -11.87 -6.68 0.35
C ILE A 248 -12.88 -6.53 1.50
N LEU A 249 -12.90 -5.38 2.17
CA LEU A 249 -13.82 -5.10 3.28
C LEU A 249 -15.29 -5.15 2.84
N THR A 250 -15.64 -4.59 1.67
CA THR A 250 -17.00 -4.68 1.11
C THR A 250 -17.43 -6.11 0.79
N LYS A 251 -16.49 -7.00 0.44
CA LYS A 251 -16.76 -8.43 0.20
C LYS A 251 -16.87 -9.25 1.48
N LEU A 252 -16.08 -8.91 2.51
CA LEU A 252 -16.09 -9.57 3.81
C LEU A 252 -17.32 -9.18 4.65
N TYR A 253 -17.73 -7.91 4.58
CA TYR A 253 -18.83 -7.35 5.38
C TYR A 253 -19.90 -6.70 4.49
N PRO A 254 -20.60 -7.45 3.62
CA PRO A 254 -21.66 -6.92 2.76
C PRO A 254 -22.90 -6.45 3.54
N SER A 255 -22.98 -6.79 4.84
CA SER A 255 -23.98 -6.31 5.79
C SER A 255 -23.43 -5.27 6.78
N ALA A 256 -22.29 -4.62 6.47
CA ALA A 256 -21.84 -3.45 7.21
C ALA A 256 -22.86 -2.30 7.06
N GLN A 257 -22.99 -1.48 8.10
CA GLN A 257 -23.87 -0.31 8.07
C GLN A 257 -23.27 0.80 7.19
N GLN A 258 -21.95 0.94 7.22
CA GLN A 258 -21.20 1.97 6.51
C GLN A 258 -19.75 1.49 6.29
N ILE A 259 -19.23 1.64 5.07
CA ILE A 259 -17.81 1.45 4.75
C ILE A 259 -17.40 2.65 3.91
N ASP A 260 -16.74 3.61 4.54
CA ASP A 260 -16.40 4.89 3.91
C ASP A 260 -14.91 4.95 3.58
N TYR A 261 -14.61 5.32 2.33
CA TYR A 261 -13.27 5.69 1.90
C TYR A 261 -13.06 7.17 2.21
N VAL A 262 -12.32 7.45 3.29
CA VAL A 262 -12.13 8.80 3.87
C VAL A 262 -10.75 9.40 3.59
N ALA A 263 -9.84 8.62 3.00
CA ALA A 263 -8.49 9.04 2.59
C ALA A 263 -8.48 10.41 1.89
N GLY A 264 -7.92 11.42 2.57
CA GLY A 264 -7.81 12.80 2.11
C GLY A 264 -8.59 13.83 2.93
N GLN A 265 -9.46 13.42 3.85
CA GLN A 265 -9.87 14.31 4.95
C GLN A 265 -8.81 14.34 6.07
N LYS A 266 -8.91 15.32 6.98
CA LYS A 266 -8.00 15.46 8.12
C LYS A 266 -8.53 14.68 9.31
N GLU A 267 -7.61 14.20 10.15
CA GLU A 267 -7.94 13.50 11.41
C GLU A 267 -8.87 12.29 11.19
N THR A 268 -8.75 11.67 10.01
CA THR A 268 -9.43 10.46 9.55
C THR A 268 -8.41 9.62 8.78
N GLY A 269 -8.31 8.33 9.07
CA GLY A 269 -7.42 7.41 8.34
C GLY A 269 -7.91 7.11 6.92
N ASP A 270 -7.42 6.02 6.32
CA ASP A 270 -7.76 5.67 4.93
C ASP A 270 -9.24 5.23 4.76
N ILE A 271 -9.74 4.35 5.66
CA ILE A 271 -11.07 3.73 5.58
C ILE A 271 -11.73 3.67 6.97
N ILE A 272 -13.04 3.89 7.06
CA ILE A 272 -13.83 3.67 8.29
C ILE A 272 -14.88 2.57 8.07
N LEU A 273 -14.94 1.60 8.99
CA LEU A 273 -15.86 0.47 8.99
C LEU A 273 -16.83 0.57 10.19
N VAL A 274 -18.14 0.69 9.91
CA VAL A 274 -19.22 0.65 10.90
C VAL A 274 -20.10 -0.57 10.66
N ARG A 275 -20.35 -1.35 11.71
CA ARG A 275 -21.14 -2.59 11.67
C ARG A 275 -22.15 -2.59 12.82
N GLU A 276 -23.32 -3.18 12.61
CA GLU A 276 -24.39 -3.20 13.61
C GLU A 276 -23.94 -3.88 14.91
N ASN A 277 -24.19 -3.24 16.06
CA ASN A 277 -23.84 -3.74 17.40
C ASN A 277 -22.34 -4.12 17.56
N LYS A 278 -21.44 -3.39 16.87
CA LYS A 278 -19.99 -3.60 16.87
C LYS A 278 -19.24 -2.25 16.96
N PRO A 279 -17.98 -2.23 17.41
CA PRO A 279 -17.19 -1.01 17.39
C PRO A 279 -16.94 -0.51 15.96
N THR A 280 -16.96 0.82 15.81
CA THR A 280 -16.36 1.50 14.65
C THR A 280 -14.87 1.20 14.61
N ILE A 281 -14.36 0.82 13.44
CA ILE A 281 -12.94 0.56 13.21
C ILE A 281 -12.41 1.51 12.14
N LEU A 282 -11.44 2.34 12.51
CA LEU A 282 -10.60 3.12 11.60
C LEU A 282 -9.47 2.20 11.10
N ILE A 283 -9.32 2.12 9.77
CA ILE A 283 -8.40 1.21 9.09
C ILE A 283 -7.40 2.05 8.30
N GLU A 284 -6.12 1.84 8.61
CA GLU A 284 -4.97 2.57 8.07
C GLU A 284 -4.07 1.59 7.30
N ASN A 285 -3.65 1.95 6.08
CA ASN A 285 -3.10 1.02 5.11
C ASN A 285 -1.84 1.55 4.41
N LYS A 286 -0.67 1.01 4.76
CA LYS A 286 0.62 1.43 4.18
C LYS A 286 1.22 0.37 3.26
N ASN A 287 1.18 0.65 1.96
CA ASN A 287 1.88 -0.10 0.90
C ASN A 287 3.22 0.57 0.56
N TRP A 288 4.22 0.36 1.42
CA TRP A 288 5.58 0.90 1.25
C TRP A 288 6.62 -0.23 1.20
N ASP A 289 7.64 -0.06 0.36
CA ASP A 289 8.79 -0.97 0.22
C ASP A 289 9.83 -0.83 1.36
N LYS A 290 9.48 -0.09 2.42
CA LYS A 290 10.31 0.20 3.59
C LYS A 290 9.45 0.18 4.84
N ILE A 291 10.05 -0.27 5.95
CA ILE A 291 9.44 -0.32 7.28
C ILE A 291 8.72 1.00 7.59
N VAL A 292 7.45 0.90 7.97
CA VAL A 292 6.60 2.06 8.27
C VAL A 292 7.14 2.82 9.48
N SER A 293 7.28 4.14 9.36
CA SER A 293 7.98 4.94 10.37
C SER A 293 7.13 5.23 11.62
N LYS A 294 7.78 5.71 12.68
CA LYS A 294 7.14 5.99 13.98
C LYS A 294 6.19 7.18 13.94
N GLU A 295 6.33 8.02 12.92
CA GLU A 295 5.56 9.23 12.67
C GLU A 295 4.16 8.87 12.14
N GLU A 296 4.06 7.89 11.23
CA GLU A 296 2.77 7.36 10.79
C GLU A 296 2.01 6.66 11.93
N VAL A 297 2.72 5.89 12.77
CA VAL A 297 2.13 5.26 13.96
C VAL A 297 1.59 6.30 14.95
N LYS A 298 2.25 7.46 15.09
CA LYS A 298 1.77 8.57 15.93
C LYS A 298 0.54 9.27 15.35
N LYS A 299 0.49 9.50 14.03
CA LYS A 299 -0.69 10.06 13.35
C LYS A 299 -1.90 9.19 13.60
N PHE A 300 -1.80 7.91 13.26
CA PHE A 300 -2.86 6.92 13.45
C PHE A 300 -3.43 6.87 14.88
N ILE A 301 -2.56 6.92 15.91
CA ILE A 301 -3.02 6.98 17.31
C ILE A 301 -3.78 8.29 17.57
N HIS A 302 -3.31 9.42 17.05
CA HIS A 302 -3.97 10.72 17.21
C HIS A 302 -5.30 10.83 16.43
N ASP A 303 -5.39 10.23 15.24
CA ASP A 303 -6.62 10.13 14.46
C ASP A 303 -7.66 9.26 15.22
N ILE A 304 -7.19 8.21 15.90
CA ILE A 304 -7.99 7.34 16.78
C ILE A 304 -8.47 8.04 18.06
N GLU A 305 -7.60 8.81 18.72
CA GLU A 305 -7.96 9.69 19.85
C GLU A 305 -9.06 10.67 19.44
N THR A 306 -8.92 11.28 18.26
CA THR A 306 -9.82 12.32 17.75
C THR A 306 -11.18 11.77 17.33
N GLN A 307 -11.23 10.57 16.72
CA GLN A 307 -12.47 9.90 16.31
C GLN A 307 -13.08 9.02 17.43
N ASN A 308 -12.38 8.80 18.54
CA ASN A 308 -12.76 7.93 19.66
C ASN A 308 -13.30 6.55 19.20
N CYS A 309 -12.49 5.82 18.43
CA CYS A 309 -12.87 4.53 17.84
C CYS A 309 -11.73 3.50 17.94
N SER A 310 -12.00 2.24 17.57
CA SER A 310 -10.95 1.22 17.53
C SER A 310 -10.18 1.25 16.21
N GLY A 311 -8.97 0.69 16.18
CA GLY A 311 -8.01 0.89 15.09
C GLY A 311 -7.39 -0.38 14.54
N LEU A 312 -7.23 -0.45 13.22
CA LEU A 312 -6.50 -1.50 12.52
C LEU A 312 -5.43 -0.89 11.61
N PHE A 313 -4.16 -1.11 11.94
CA PHE A 313 -3.02 -0.69 11.11
C PHE A 313 -2.51 -1.87 10.28
N LEU A 314 -2.54 -1.73 8.96
CA LEU A 314 -2.09 -2.72 7.99
C LEU A 314 -0.82 -2.22 7.28
N SER A 315 0.29 -2.95 7.40
CA SER A 315 1.41 -2.81 6.46
C SER A 315 1.39 -3.96 5.46
N GLN A 316 1.39 -3.64 4.17
CA GLN A 316 1.17 -4.65 3.12
C GLN A 316 2.41 -5.49 2.84
N ASN A 317 3.56 -4.83 2.64
CA ASN A 317 4.78 -5.47 2.12
C ASN A 317 5.89 -5.58 3.20
N THR A 318 5.75 -4.92 4.35
CA THR A 318 6.81 -4.79 5.36
C THR A 318 6.26 -4.82 6.79
N GLY A 319 7.13 -4.60 7.78
CA GLY A 319 6.77 -4.40 9.18
C GLY A 319 6.65 -2.92 9.58
N ILE A 320 6.15 -2.69 10.79
CA ILE A 320 5.92 -1.36 11.38
C ILE A 320 6.98 -1.08 12.46
N ALA A 321 7.54 0.13 12.49
CA ALA A 321 8.62 0.47 13.41
C ALA A 321 8.19 0.43 14.88
N ASN A 322 9.00 -0.20 15.74
CA ASN A 322 8.68 -0.45 17.16
C ASN A 322 7.37 -1.24 17.39
N LYS A 323 7.00 -2.12 16.45
CA LYS A 323 5.85 -3.04 16.58
C LYS A 323 6.24 -4.49 16.37
N THR A 324 5.49 -5.41 16.99
CA THR A 324 5.44 -6.82 16.56
C THR A 324 4.25 -7.06 15.64
N ASN A 325 4.32 -8.11 14.81
CA ASN A 325 3.16 -8.54 14.04
C ASN A 325 2.03 -9.00 14.99
N PHE A 326 0.79 -8.62 14.69
CA PHE A 326 -0.38 -8.76 15.56
C PHE A 326 -0.20 -8.15 16.98
N GLU A 327 0.55 -7.05 17.11
CA GLU A 327 0.60 -6.32 18.37
C GLU A 327 -0.76 -5.67 18.67
N ILE A 328 -1.34 -6.01 19.81
CA ILE A 328 -2.54 -5.35 20.35
C ILE A 328 -2.10 -4.27 21.35
N LYS A 329 -2.70 -3.09 21.24
CA LYS A 329 -2.68 -2.05 22.28
C LYS A 329 -4.10 -1.63 22.64
N ILE A 330 -4.26 -1.15 23.87
CA ILE A 330 -5.49 -0.53 24.36
C ILE A 330 -5.16 0.94 24.66
N HIS A 331 -6.01 1.86 24.21
CA HIS A 331 -5.92 3.30 24.47
C HIS A 331 -7.33 3.83 24.70
N ASP A 332 -7.60 4.48 25.83
CA ASP A 332 -8.91 5.07 26.17
C ASP A 332 -10.12 4.15 25.89
N LYS A 333 -10.01 2.90 26.35
CA LYS A 333 -10.98 1.79 26.14
C LYS A 333 -11.20 1.36 24.68
N ASN A 334 -10.45 1.89 23.72
CA ASN A 334 -10.41 1.45 22.33
C ASN A 334 -9.27 0.46 22.09
N VAL A 335 -9.44 -0.42 21.10
CA VAL A 335 -8.47 -1.48 20.76
C VAL A 335 -7.75 -1.13 19.45
N LEU A 336 -6.42 -1.16 19.46
CA LEU A 336 -5.56 -0.87 18.32
C LEU A 336 -4.73 -2.12 17.97
N LEU A 337 -4.91 -2.66 16.77
CA LEU A 337 -4.16 -3.82 16.27
C LEU A 337 -3.20 -3.41 15.15
N PHE A 338 -1.96 -3.91 15.20
CA PHE A 338 -0.91 -3.65 14.20
C PHE A 338 -0.52 -4.96 13.49
N ILE A 339 -0.73 -5.04 12.18
CA ILE A 339 -0.43 -6.24 11.37
C ILE A 339 0.64 -5.93 10.31
N HIS A 340 1.63 -6.80 10.21
CA HIS A 340 2.74 -6.74 9.26
C HIS A 340 2.50 -7.71 8.09
N GLU A 341 3.09 -7.42 6.93
CA GLU A 341 3.14 -8.32 5.76
C GLU A 341 1.75 -8.89 5.40
N VAL A 342 0.75 -8.02 5.42
CA VAL A 342 -0.65 -8.36 5.18
C VAL A 342 -0.84 -8.93 3.77
N ASN A 343 -0.16 -8.38 2.76
CA ASN A 343 -0.21 -8.80 1.36
C ASN A 343 -1.64 -8.92 0.79
N TYR A 344 -2.55 -8.03 1.23
CA TYR A 344 -3.98 -7.99 0.88
C TYR A 344 -4.75 -9.30 1.18
N ASP A 345 -4.24 -10.11 2.12
CA ASP A 345 -4.87 -11.34 2.56
C ASP A 345 -6.18 -11.05 3.31
N ALA A 346 -7.30 -11.46 2.72
CA ALA A 346 -8.63 -11.23 3.26
C ALA A 346 -8.87 -11.93 4.60
N GLU A 347 -8.26 -13.10 4.84
CA GLU A 347 -8.41 -13.82 6.10
C GLU A 347 -7.57 -13.17 7.22
N LYS A 348 -6.38 -12.62 6.91
CA LYS A 348 -5.63 -11.79 7.89
C LYS A 348 -6.40 -10.51 8.27
N ILE A 349 -7.00 -9.83 7.29
CA ILE A 349 -7.77 -8.59 7.52
C ILE A 349 -9.01 -8.90 8.37
N LYS A 350 -9.75 -9.95 8.02
CA LYS A 350 -10.90 -10.46 8.78
C LYS A 350 -10.53 -10.86 10.20
N LEU A 351 -9.47 -11.67 10.38
CA LEU A 351 -8.94 -12.06 11.69
C LEU A 351 -8.59 -10.83 12.54
N GLY A 352 -8.00 -9.79 11.94
CA GLY A 352 -7.69 -8.55 12.63
C GLY A 352 -8.93 -7.82 13.18
N ILE A 353 -10.01 -7.80 12.40
CA ILE A 353 -11.30 -7.22 12.79
C ILE A 353 -11.98 -8.08 13.87
N GLU A 354 -11.91 -9.40 13.76
CA GLU A 354 -12.44 -10.34 14.76
C GLU A 354 -11.69 -10.25 16.11
N ILE A 355 -10.37 -10.02 16.08
CA ILE A 355 -9.57 -9.73 17.28
C ILE A 355 -10.02 -8.42 17.94
N ILE A 356 -10.16 -7.33 17.17
CA ILE A 356 -10.62 -6.03 17.69
C ILE A 356 -12.01 -6.17 18.34
N ASP A 357 -12.94 -6.83 17.65
CA ASP A 357 -14.29 -7.10 18.15
C ASP A 357 -14.28 -7.87 19.48
N HIS A 358 -13.49 -8.95 19.56
CA HIS A 358 -13.42 -9.80 20.76
C HIS A 358 -12.82 -9.04 21.95
N PHE A 359 -11.71 -8.35 21.75
CA PHE A 359 -11.07 -7.57 22.82
C PHE A 359 -11.95 -6.40 23.26
N LYS A 360 -12.61 -5.69 22.34
CA LYS A 360 -13.50 -4.58 22.70
C LYS A 360 -14.72 -5.05 23.48
N ALA A 361 -15.40 -6.11 23.02
CA ALA A 361 -16.51 -6.72 23.77
C ALA A 361 -16.08 -7.26 25.15
N THR A 362 -14.83 -7.74 25.28
CA THR A 362 -14.27 -8.16 26.57
C THR A 362 -14.04 -6.98 27.51
N ILE A 363 -13.48 -5.87 27.00
CA ILE A 363 -13.28 -4.63 27.78
C ILE A 363 -14.62 -4.08 28.24
N ASP A 364 -15.59 -3.95 27.33
CA ASP A 364 -16.91 -3.38 27.63
C ASP A 364 -17.74 -4.26 28.59
N TYR A 365 -17.48 -5.57 28.63
CA TYR A 365 -18.04 -6.47 29.65
C TYR A 365 -17.43 -6.24 31.04
N PHE A 366 -16.14 -5.94 31.14
CA PHE A 366 -15.50 -5.61 32.41
C PHE A 366 -15.78 -4.17 32.88
N ASP A 367 -16.13 -3.26 31.97
CA ASP A 367 -16.46 -1.84 32.24
C ASP A 367 -17.84 -1.63 32.91
N CYS A 368 -18.31 -2.63 33.66
CA CYS A 368 -19.67 -2.72 34.23
C CYS A 368 -19.89 -1.80 35.44
N GLY A 369 -19.95 -0.49 35.20
CA GLY A 369 -20.70 0.47 36.01
C GLY A 369 -20.19 0.73 37.43
N SER A 370 -18.92 0.45 37.72
CA SER A 370 -18.28 0.81 38.98
C SER A 370 -16.79 1.10 38.77
N ASP A 371 -16.31 2.25 39.28
CA ASP A 371 -14.90 2.63 39.30
C ASP A 371 -14.13 1.78 40.32
N ILE A 372 -13.91 0.50 39.98
CA ILE A 372 -13.11 -0.44 40.76
C ILE A 372 -11.73 -0.52 40.12
N ASP A 373 -10.84 0.39 40.51
CA ASP A 373 -9.41 0.30 40.22
C ASP A 373 -8.84 -0.98 40.88
N THR A 374 -8.75 -2.06 40.11
CA THR A 374 -8.22 -3.36 40.57
C THR A 374 -6.69 -3.34 40.63
N ILE A 375 -6.16 -2.78 41.72
CA ILE A 375 -4.71 -2.83 42.01
C ILE A 375 -4.28 -4.29 42.23
N GLU A 376 -3.33 -4.78 41.43
CA GLU A 376 -2.73 -6.10 41.62
C GLU A 376 -2.11 -6.25 43.01
N LYS A 377 -2.22 -7.44 43.61
CA LYS A 377 -1.74 -7.64 44.98
C LYS A 377 -0.25 -7.35 45.15
N GLU A 378 0.59 -7.72 44.19
CA GLU A 378 2.04 -7.46 44.26
C GLU A 378 2.35 -5.96 44.21
N LEU A 379 1.61 -5.20 43.41
CA LEU A 379 1.69 -3.73 43.36
C LEU A 379 1.18 -3.10 44.67
N LEU A 380 0.09 -3.61 45.24
CA LEU A 380 -0.43 -3.14 46.53
C LEU A 380 0.54 -3.43 47.70
N ASP A 381 1.15 -4.62 47.73
CA ASP A 381 2.17 -4.99 48.71
C ASP A 381 3.46 -4.14 48.53
N ALA A 382 3.82 -3.78 47.28
CA ALA A 382 4.92 -2.86 47.00
C ALA A 382 4.63 -1.41 47.47
N ILE A 383 3.45 -0.86 47.16
CA ILE A 383 3.01 0.47 47.62
C ILE A 383 2.98 0.54 49.15
N ASN A 384 2.44 -0.50 49.80
CA ASN A 384 2.42 -0.63 51.26
C ASN A 384 3.83 -0.66 51.86
N LYS A 385 4.77 -1.35 51.21
CA LYS A 385 6.18 -1.38 51.60
C LYS A 385 6.84 0.00 51.47
N GLU A 386 6.71 0.68 50.33
CA GLU A 386 7.26 2.02 50.13
C GLU A 386 6.71 3.03 51.15
N PHE A 387 5.42 2.93 51.46
CA PHE A 387 4.78 3.75 52.50
C PHE A 387 5.38 3.48 53.90
N GLN A 388 5.56 2.20 54.27
CA GLN A 388 6.18 1.82 55.55
C GLN A 388 7.66 2.23 55.64
N ASP A 389 8.43 2.10 54.56
CA ASP A 389 9.81 2.54 54.47
C ASP A 389 9.90 4.07 54.60
N CYS A 390 9.03 4.82 53.92
CA CYS A 390 8.93 6.28 54.04
C CYS A 390 8.59 6.74 55.47
N CYS A 391 7.59 6.11 56.11
CA CYS A 391 7.25 6.36 57.51
C CYS A 391 8.44 6.07 58.44
N SER A 392 9.15 4.98 58.21
CA SER A 392 10.30 4.56 59.01
C SER A 392 11.50 5.51 58.85
N GLN A 393 11.80 5.96 57.63
CA GLN A 393 12.82 6.97 57.36
C GLN A 393 12.49 8.31 58.04
N LYS A 394 11.24 8.78 57.95
CA LYS A 394 10.78 10.01 58.59
C LYS A 394 10.91 9.96 60.12
N LEU A 395 10.62 8.80 60.73
CA LEU A 395 10.73 8.60 62.18
C LEU A 395 12.21 8.51 62.62
N ASN A 396 13.08 7.84 61.84
CA ASN A 396 14.52 7.83 62.07
C ASN A 396 15.17 9.21 61.92
N LEU A 397 14.72 10.03 60.96
CA LEU A 397 15.13 11.44 60.83
C LEU A 397 14.75 12.24 62.09
N LEU A 398 13.49 12.17 62.53
CA LEU A 398 13.02 12.82 63.76
C LEU A 398 13.82 12.41 65.00
N ARG A 399 14.12 11.11 65.14
CA ARG A 399 14.98 10.60 66.22
C ARG A 399 16.40 11.16 66.13
N THR A 400 17.02 11.13 64.94
CA THR A 400 18.38 11.63 64.72
C THR A 400 18.49 13.12 65.04
N LEU A 401 17.46 13.91 64.65
CA LEU A 401 17.37 15.34 64.96
C LEU A 401 17.32 15.59 66.47
N LYS A 402 16.53 14.79 67.21
CA LYS A 402 16.46 14.84 68.68
C LYS A 402 17.79 14.43 69.35
N ASP A 403 18.37 13.31 68.93
CA ASP A 403 19.65 12.80 69.45
C ASP A 403 20.80 13.81 69.17
N PHE A 404 20.72 14.56 68.07
CA PHE A 404 21.64 15.68 67.77
C PHE A 404 21.38 16.88 68.70
N SER A 405 20.13 17.33 68.85
CA SER A 405 19.77 18.43 69.76
C SER A 405 20.18 18.15 71.21
N ASP A 406 20.02 16.91 71.69
CA ASP A 406 20.42 16.49 73.03
C ASP A 406 21.95 16.43 73.21
N LYS A 407 22.71 16.14 72.15
CA LYS A 407 24.19 16.24 72.16
C LYS A 407 24.67 17.69 72.16
N MET A 408 24.11 18.53 71.30
CA MET A 408 24.46 19.96 71.22
C MET A 408 24.14 20.68 72.55
N ARG A 409 22.99 20.36 73.17
CA ARG A 409 22.64 20.89 74.50
C ARG A 409 23.68 20.53 75.57
N LYS A 410 24.15 19.28 75.61
CA LYS A 410 25.22 18.87 76.54
C LYS A 410 26.51 19.65 76.30
N GLN A 411 26.94 19.78 75.04
CA GLN A 411 28.13 20.57 74.71
C GLN A 411 28.00 22.04 75.13
N VAL A 412 26.81 22.63 75.07
CA VAL A 412 26.55 23.99 75.59
C VAL A 412 26.57 24.01 77.13
N ASP A 413 25.96 23.02 77.80
CA ASP A 413 26.00 22.89 79.26
C ASP A 413 27.42 22.65 79.82
N ASP A 414 28.32 22.06 79.02
CA ASP A 414 29.73 21.81 79.31
C ASP A 414 30.63 23.04 79.08
N ILE A 415 30.18 24.05 78.31
CA ILE A 415 30.91 25.33 78.13
C ILE A 415 30.74 26.18 79.40
N ARG A 416 31.66 25.95 80.34
CA ARG A 416 31.81 26.69 81.60
C ARG A 416 33.28 27.07 81.78
N PHE A 417 33.53 28.06 82.63
CA PHE A 417 34.88 28.47 83.03
C PHE A 417 35.03 28.36 84.55
N PRO A 418 35.14 27.14 85.14
CA PRO A 418 34.95 26.94 86.58
C PRO A 418 35.93 27.74 87.45
N GLU A 419 37.21 27.80 87.06
CA GLU A 419 38.22 28.58 87.79
C GLU A 419 38.05 30.10 87.58
N LEU A 420 37.51 30.55 86.46
CA LEU A 420 37.17 31.97 86.23
C LEU A 420 35.94 32.38 87.05
N GLU A 421 34.90 31.55 87.08
CA GLU A 421 33.69 31.77 87.87
C GLU A 421 34.00 31.83 89.37
N LYS A 422 34.82 30.90 89.85
CA LYS A 422 35.39 30.84 91.21
C LYS A 422 36.28 32.05 91.53
N TYR A 423 37.17 32.46 90.62
CA TYR A 423 38.01 33.65 90.81
C TYR A 423 37.16 34.94 90.86
N LEU A 424 36.24 35.13 89.92
CA LEU A 424 35.36 36.30 89.87
C LEU A 424 34.42 36.36 91.08
N SER A 425 33.90 35.24 91.57
CA SER A 425 33.08 35.21 92.80
C SER A 425 33.80 35.69 94.07
N SER A 426 35.14 35.74 94.05
CA SER A 426 35.96 36.28 95.15
C SER A 426 36.27 37.78 95.01
N ARG A 427 35.94 38.39 93.86
CA ARG A 427 36.33 39.76 93.48
C ARG A 427 35.16 40.67 93.10
N TYR A 428 34.07 40.11 92.61
CA TYR A 428 32.87 40.82 92.16
C TYR A 428 31.62 40.11 92.64
N THR A 429 30.65 40.86 93.18
CA THR A 429 29.38 40.32 93.71
C THR A 429 28.42 39.82 92.62
N PHE A 430 28.79 39.90 91.35
CA PHE A 430 27.99 39.44 90.21
C PHE A 430 28.34 38.01 89.75
N SER A 431 28.70 37.14 90.70
CA SER A 431 28.64 35.70 90.48
C SER A 431 27.19 35.26 90.27
N VAL A 432 26.96 34.30 89.38
CA VAL A 432 25.61 33.76 89.12
C VAL A 432 25.05 33.21 90.43
N GLY A 433 24.01 33.85 90.94
CA GLY A 433 23.61 33.74 92.35
C GLY A 433 23.44 32.30 92.81
N THR A 434 24.32 31.84 93.70
CA THR A 434 24.19 30.54 94.35
C THR A 434 22.86 30.50 95.09
N MET A 435 21.97 29.60 94.68
CA MET A 435 20.62 29.50 95.24
C MET A 435 20.66 28.80 96.60
N VAL A 436 21.07 29.53 97.62
CA VAL A 436 21.23 29.05 98.99
C VAL A 436 19.89 29.05 99.74
N CYS A 437 19.65 28.02 100.55
CA CYS A 437 18.53 27.98 101.48
C CYS A 437 18.82 28.79 102.75
N GLU A 438 18.11 29.90 102.92
CA GLU A 438 18.14 30.83 104.08
C GLU A 438 18.09 30.16 105.46
N PHE A 439 17.57 28.94 105.57
CA PHE A 439 17.36 28.23 106.83
C PHE A 439 18.42 27.17 107.17
N CYS A 440 19.28 26.78 106.22
CA CYS A 440 20.24 25.67 106.44
C CYS A 440 21.47 25.68 105.52
N ASN A 441 21.70 26.76 104.77
CA ASN A 441 22.82 26.94 103.82
C ASN A 441 22.94 25.87 102.70
N PHE A 442 21.90 25.07 102.46
CA PHE A 442 21.87 24.14 101.32
C PHE A 442 21.90 24.88 99.98
N ILE A 443 22.88 24.58 99.12
CA ILE A 443 23.05 25.20 97.80
C ILE A 443 22.31 24.38 96.73
N ALA A 444 21.36 25.00 96.04
CA ALA A 444 20.52 24.35 95.04
C ALA A 444 20.99 24.60 93.59
N LYS A 445 21.06 23.53 92.78
CA LYS A 445 21.49 23.58 91.37
C LYS A 445 20.56 24.34 90.41
N ASN A 446 19.30 24.57 90.79
CA ASN A 446 18.34 25.39 90.05
C ASN A 446 17.15 25.81 90.95
N GLN A 447 16.35 26.79 90.51
CA GLN A 447 15.26 27.35 91.30
C GLN A 447 14.16 26.34 91.64
N GLY A 448 13.94 25.33 90.78
CA GLY A 448 13.06 24.20 91.08
C GLY A 448 13.59 23.34 92.24
N SER A 449 14.90 23.08 92.27
CA SER A 449 15.56 22.36 93.37
C SER A 449 15.52 23.16 94.67
N LEU A 450 15.73 24.49 94.62
CA LEU A 450 15.57 25.36 95.79
C LEU A 450 14.12 25.34 96.28
N SER A 451 13.15 25.39 95.37
CA SER A 451 11.71 25.38 95.69
C SER A 451 11.26 24.06 96.31
N ALA A 452 11.77 22.91 95.83
CA ALA A 452 11.54 21.61 96.43
C ALA A 452 12.16 21.51 97.83
N HIS A 453 13.44 21.92 97.95
CA HIS A 453 14.12 21.94 99.24
C HIS A 453 13.45 22.89 100.25
N ARG A 454 13.02 24.10 99.86
CA ARG A 454 12.28 25.04 100.73
C ARG A 454 10.93 24.51 101.24
N ARG A 455 10.35 23.47 100.61
CA ARG A 455 9.18 22.73 101.12
C ARG A 455 9.56 21.57 102.06
N GLY A 456 10.72 20.96 101.83
CA GLY A 456 11.22 19.81 102.59
C GLY A 456 12.08 20.14 103.82
N CYS A 457 12.69 21.34 103.88
CA CYS A 457 13.68 21.74 104.86
C CYS A 457 13.22 21.53 106.32
N THR A 458 13.95 20.69 107.06
CA THR A 458 13.69 20.34 108.47
C THR A 458 13.81 21.54 109.39
N VAL A 459 14.92 22.28 109.31
CA VAL A 459 15.19 23.48 110.13
C VAL A 459 14.08 24.54 109.98
N ARG A 460 13.55 24.70 108.76
CA ARG A 460 12.39 25.58 108.52
C ARG A 460 11.12 25.07 109.23
N LYS A 461 10.86 23.76 109.19
CA LYS A 461 9.71 23.16 109.87
C LYS A 461 9.83 23.23 111.39
N GLU A 462 11.02 23.06 111.93
CA GLU A 462 11.33 23.20 113.37
C GLU A 462 11.09 24.65 113.84
N LEU A 463 11.60 25.65 113.09
CA LEU A 463 11.35 27.07 113.34
C LEU A 463 9.88 27.47 113.20
N GLN A 464 9.11 26.81 112.34
CA GLN A 464 7.66 27.04 112.23
C GLN A 464 6.88 26.31 113.34
N ALA A 465 7.28 25.11 113.74
CA ALA A 465 6.65 24.37 114.83
C ALA A 465 6.77 25.14 116.16
N GLN A 466 7.96 25.61 116.50
CA GLN A 466 8.20 26.40 117.72
C GLN A 466 7.33 27.67 117.78
N LYS A 467 7.19 28.39 116.65
CA LYS A 467 6.35 29.60 116.54
C LYS A 467 4.84 29.36 116.57
N THR A 468 4.36 28.12 116.49
CA THR A 468 2.91 27.82 116.46
C THR A 468 2.35 27.47 117.85
N THR A 469 3.21 27.33 118.87
CA THR A 469 2.82 26.88 120.22
C THR A 469 2.24 27.97 121.13
N GLU A 470 2.36 29.26 120.77
CA GLU A 470 1.95 30.40 121.63
C GLU A 470 0.76 31.19 121.07
N ALA A 471 0.17 30.80 119.92
CA ALA A 471 -0.85 31.60 119.24
C ALA A 471 -1.92 30.77 118.49
N THR A 472 -2.71 29.99 119.23
CA THR A 472 -4.12 29.72 118.88
C THR A 472 -4.97 30.67 119.74
N ILE A 473 -5.90 31.45 119.19
CA ILE A 473 -7.20 31.00 118.67
C ILE A 473 -7.74 31.99 117.61
N GLU A 474 -8.47 31.44 116.62
CA GLU A 474 -9.47 32.05 115.70
C GLU A 474 -9.36 33.52 115.24
N VAL A 475 -9.25 33.71 113.91
CA VAL A 475 -10.28 34.46 113.14
C VAL A 475 -10.50 33.78 111.78
N ASN A 476 -11.74 33.73 111.30
CA ASN A 476 -12.13 33.29 109.94
C ASN A 476 -11.50 34.15 108.82
N ASN A 477 -11.44 33.61 107.59
CA ASN A 477 -11.63 34.43 106.38
C ASN A 477 -11.90 33.61 105.11
N ILE A 478 -12.00 34.31 103.96
CA ILE A 478 -12.40 33.87 102.60
C ILE A 478 -13.95 33.87 102.46
N VAL A 479 -14.60 34.46 101.43
CA VAL A 479 -14.15 34.89 100.08
C VAL A 479 -14.52 36.35 99.78
N ILE A 480 -13.71 37.03 98.93
CA ILE A 480 -14.20 38.01 97.94
C ILE A 480 -13.63 37.64 96.56
N SER A 481 -14.42 37.86 95.52
CA SER A 481 -14.27 37.28 94.17
C SER A 481 -13.40 38.09 93.20
N THR A 482 -12.78 37.42 92.23
CA THR A 482 -12.64 37.76 90.79
C THR A 482 -11.58 36.84 90.14
N SER A 483 -11.61 36.45 88.86
CA SER A 483 -12.69 36.21 87.89
C SER A 483 -12.06 35.65 86.59
N SER A 484 -12.51 34.49 86.11
CA SER A 484 -12.64 34.00 84.70
C SER A 484 -11.64 34.38 83.57
N PRO A 485 -11.61 33.64 82.43
CA PRO A 485 -11.97 32.23 82.16
C PRO A 485 -10.84 31.48 81.39
N VAL A 486 -11.07 30.24 80.93
CA VAL A 486 -10.81 29.77 79.54
C VAL A 486 -11.27 28.31 79.33
N ALA A 487 -11.93 28.09 78.19
CA ALA A 487 -12.18 26.88 77.38
C ALA A 487 -12.24 25.45 77.98
N GLU A 488 -13.21 24.69 77.46
CA GLU A 488 -13.36 23.24 77.62
C GLU A 488 -12.41 22.43 76.72
N GLN A 489 -12.09 21.19 77.13
CA GLN A 489 -11.91 20.08 76.18
C GLN A 489 -12.65 18.83 76.69
N ILE A 490 -13.36 18.17 75.78
CA ILE A 490 -14.25 17.04 76.08
C ILE A 490 -13.49 15.71 75.96
N SER A 491 -13.87 14.73 76.78
CA SER A 491 -13.26 13.40 76.84
C SER A 491 -14.14 12.30 76.22
N ILE A 492 -13.48 11.28 75.66
CA ILE A 492 -13.94 9.90 75.35
C ILE A 492 -12.71 9.22 74.73
N SER A 493 -12.16 8.05 75.08
CA SER A 493 -12.36 6.92 76.01
C SER A 493 -12.22 5.63 75.19
N VAL A 494 -11.53 4.60 75.72
CA VAL A 494 -11.04 3.44 74.94
C VAL A 494 -11.68 2.12 75.43
N PRO A 495 -12.14 1.21 74.55
CA PRO A 495 -12.66 -0.10 74.95
C PRO A 495 -11.60 -1.09 75.47
N LYS A 496 -12.04 -2.08 76.26
CA LYS A 496 -11.17 -3.05 76.96
C LYS A 496 -11.02 -4.39 76.23
N LYS A 497 -9.90 -5.09 76.47
CA LYS A 497 -9.74 -6.54 76.25
C LYS A 497 -10.52 -7.37 77.29
N PRO A 498 -11.02 -8.56 76.91
CA PRO A 498 -11.21 -9.71 77.80
C PRO A 498 -10.07 -10.76 77.65
N SER A 499 -10.13 -11.88 78.40
CA SER A 499 -9.01 -12.82 78.60
C SER A 499 -9.37 -14.32 78.39
N LYS A 500 -8.39 -15.22 78.60
CA LYS A 500 -8.35 -16.64 78.12
C LYS A 500 -9.08 -17.67 79.01
N LYS A 501 -9.22 -18.91 78.43
CA LYS A 501 -9.37 -20.27 79.05
C LYS A 501 -10.82 -20.73 79.37
N SER A 502 -11.18 -22.03 79.31
CA SER A 502 -10.46 -23.27 78.85
C SER A 502 -11.37 -24.53 78.78
N LYS A 503 -10.97 -25.54 77.97
CA LYS A 503 -11.51 -26.94 77.89
C LYS A 503 -12.97 -27.05 77.40
N SER A 504 -13.52 -28.17 76.91
CA SER A 504 -13.07 -29.36 76.12
C SER A 504 -14.37 -30.08 75.63
N THR A 505 -14.47 -31.23 74.93
CA THR A 505 -13.60 -32.39 74.58
C THR A 505 -14.25 -33.15 73.39
N THR A 506 -13.59 -34.18 72.79
CA THR A 506 -14.15 -35.19 71.84
C THR A 506 -14.72 -34.66 70.50
N SER A 507 -14.79 -35.42 69.39
CA SER A 507 -14.35 -36.78 69.01
C SER A 507 -14.12 -36.86 67.47
N ASP A 508 -13.95 -38.08 66.96
CA ASP A 508 -13.85 -38.56 65.56
C ASP A 508 -14.99 -38.03 64.64
N ASP A 509 -14.96 -38.12 63.31
CA ASP A 509 -14.41 -39.18 62.44
C ASP A 509 -14.00 -38.65 61.02
N SER A 510 -14.06 -39.49 59.98
CA SER A 510 -13.20 -39.45 58.78
C SER A 510 -13.94 -39.45 57.43
N THR A 511 -13.17 -39.67 56.35
CA THR A 511 -13.55 -40.01 54.95
C THR A 511 -13.94 -38.93 53.91
N ASN A 512 -13.14 -38.93 52.83
CA ASN A 512 -13.50 -38.86 51.40
C ASN A 512 -14.52 -37.82 50.89
N LYS A 513 -14.03 -36.90 50.06
CA LYS A 513 -13.89 -37.20 48.62
C LYS A 513 -12.78 -36.41 47.94
#